data_AF-A0A928E6D6-F1
#
_entry.id   AF-A0A928E6D6-F1
#
_cell.length_a   1.000
_cell.length_b   1.000
_cell.length_c   1.000
_cell.angle_alpha   90.00
_cell.angle_beta   90.00
_cell.angle_gamma   90.00
#
_symmetry.space_group_name_H-M   'P 1'
#
loop_
_entity.id
_entity.type
_entity.pdbx_description
1 polymer ?
#
loop_
_entity_poly.entity_id
_entity_poly.type
_entity_poly.pdbx_seq_one_letter_code
_entity_poly.pdbx_strand_id
1 'polypeptide(L)'
;MKQMLTFFMFLCAALVAPAYAASDAFDFDNFAIVDSADTDITMADVDLNSGADVASVASFDIAGIMLGMSFDDVYTLFFRERGLYSPREKNSIIYTIHPDWKYNLDYECRGGGTVIPAELEKCINSLARNRGLLYASELHLVRENTGETIVVYFTSNATDNRVYRVVYNNDVNEIEGAAEKFEKQRENKILAFWQHVLDKYGAPNSGTDHWISSTNSYDPMLIAYYGALDLVDNGRNASDLVKNIQSARENFRAKPYAF
;
A
#
# COMPACT_ATOMS: atom_id res chain seq x y z
N MET A 1 6.18 -79.46 24.72
CA MET A 1 5.47 -79.24 23.44
C MET A 1 5.98 -77.94 22.83
N LYS A 2 6.49 -78.01 21.59
CA LYS A 2 6.56 -77.00 20.49
C LYS A 2 6.85 -75.52 20.83
N GLN A 3 7.67 -74.75 20.13
CA GLN A 3 8.57 -74.93 18.98
C GLN A 3 9.28 -73.56 18.80
N MET A 4 10.48 -73.56 18.24
CA MET A 4 11.18 -72.38 17.73
C MET A 4 10.34 -71.59 16.72
N LEU A 5 10.48 -70.26 16.67
CA LEU A 5 10.88 -69.58 15.42
C LEU A 5 11.38 -68.15 15.69
N THR A 6 12.64 -67.94 15.33
CA THR A 6 13.29 -66.66 15.02
C THR A 6 12.69 -66.06 13.74
N PHE A 7 12.46 -64.75 13.69
CA PHE A 7 12.72 -63.99 12.45
C PHE A 7 13.04 -62.51 12.74
N PHE A 8 14.12 -62.09 12.11
CA PHE A 8 14.72 -60.76 12.08
C PHE A 8 13.82 -59.80 11.28
N MET A 9 13.59 -58.58 11.78
CA MET A 9 13.26 -57.46 10.89
C MET A 9 13.92 -56.19 11.42
N PHE A 10 14.98 -55.80 10.70
CA PHE A 10 15.63 -54.51 10.78
C PHE A 10 14.74 -53.43 10.14
N LEU A 11 15.04 -52.19 10.51
CA LEU A 11 14.90 -50.94 9.75
C LEU A 11 13.67 -50.03 10.00
N CYS A 12 14.02 -48.85 10.50
CA CYS A 12 13.45 -47.52 10.20
C CYS A 12 12.00 -47.22 10.58
N ALA A 13 11.82 -46.43 11.65
CA ALA A 13 10.84 -45.35 11.64
C ALA A 13 11.29 -44.21 12.58
N ALA A 14 11.89 -43.21 11.94
CA ALA A 14 11.92 -41.78 12.28
C ALA A 14 11.81 -41.36 13.76
N LEU A 15 12.91 -40.75 14.22
CA LEU A 15 12.89 -39.66 15.20
C LEU A 15 11.79 -38.66 14.84
N VAL A 16 10.71 -38.65 15.61
CA VAL A 16 9.74 -37.55 15.61
C VAL A 16 10.41 -36.39 16.33
N ALA A 17 11.19 -35.61 15.59
CA ALA A 17 11.51 -34.26 16.00
C ALA A 17 10.19 -33.46 16.07
N PRO A 18 9.93 -32.68 17.13
CA PRO A 18 8.82 -31.76 17.11
C PRO A 18 9.09 -30.79 15.96
N ALA A 19 8.21 -30.80 14.97
CA ALA A 19 8.15 -29.73 13.98
C ALA A 19 7.85 -28.46 14.76
N TYR A 20 8.88 -27.67 15.06
CA TYR A 20 8.71 -26.26 15.29
C TYR A 20 8.01 -25.74 14.04
N ALA A 21 6.73 -25.41 14.18
CA ALA A 21 6.05 -24.58 13.21
C ALA A 21 6.93 -23.35 13.05
N ALA A 22 7.54 -23.19 11.87
CA ALA A 22 8.07 -21.91 11.47
C ALA A 22 6.92 -20.92 11.69
N SER A 23 7.12 -19.93 12.55
CA SER A 23 6.23 -18.77 12.60
C SER A 23 6.12 -18.27 11.17
N ASP A 24 4.93 -18.38 10.60
CA ASP A 24 4.66 -17.94 9.25
C ASP A 24 5.13 -16.48 9.13
N ALA A 25 5.84 -16.12 8.07
CA ALA A 25 6.35 -14.76 7.86
C ALA A 25 5.22 -13.72 7.67
N PHE A 26 3.96 -14.15 7.76
CA PHE A 26 2.72 -13.39 7.73
C PHE A 26 2.00 -13.44 9.09
N ASP A 27 2.73 -13.12 10.16
CA ASP A 27 2.10 -12.87 11.46
C ASP A 27 1.38 -11.52 11.42
N PHE A 28 0.04 -11.55 11.44
CA PHE A 28 -0.81 -10.36 11.32
C PHE A 28 -0.75 -9.45 12.54
N ASP A 29 -0.11 -9.88 13.62
CA ASP A 29 0.13 -9.05 14.80
C ASP A 29 1.08 -7.86 14.52
N ASN A 30 1.74 -7.84 13.34
CA ASN A 30 2.60 -6.74 12.88
C ASN A 30 1.95 -5.77 11.88
N PHE A 31 0.67 -5.96 11.55
CA PHE A 31 -0.07 -5.11 10.60
C PHE A 31 -1.15 -4.29 11.28
N ALA A 32 -1.37 -3.05 10.82
CA ALA A 32 -2.52 -2.27 11.26
C ALA A 32 -3.71 -2.54 10.33
N ILE A 33 -4.86 -2.88 10.91
CA ILE A 33 -6.14 -2.78 10.19
C ILE A 33 -6.73 -1.42 10.54
N VAL A 34 -6.92 -0.57 9.54
CA VAL A 34 -7.51 0.75 9.72
C VAL A 34 -8.74 0.91 8.83
N ASP A 35 -9.64 1.79 9.23
CA ASP A 35 -10.77 2.18 8.38
C ASP A 35 -10.26 2.97 7.18
N SER A 36 -10.78 2.65 6.00
CA SER A 36 -10.53 3.42 4.77
C SER A 36 -10.96 4.86 5.01
N ALA A 37 -10.07 5.81 4.75
CA ALA A 37 -10.39 7.22 4.87
C ALA A 37 -11.42 7.65 3.81
N ASP A 38 -12.35 8.53 4.20
CA ASP A 38 -13.17 9.29 3.25
C ASP A 38 -12.23 10.28 2.53
N THR A 39 -11.81 9.93 1.32
CA THR A 39 -11.01 10.81 0.48
C THR A 39 -11.94 11.50 -0.52
N ASP A 40 -12.36 12.72 -0.17
CA ASP A 40 -12.96 13.62 -1.16
C ASP A 40 -11.87 13.98 -2.18
N ILE A 41 -11.98 13.42 -3.39
CA ILE A 41 -11.12 13.80 -4.53
C ILE A 41 -11.59 15.16 -5.04
N THR A 42 -11.24 16.23 -4.34
CA THR A 42 -11.40 17.59 -4.85
C THR A 42 -10.16 17.95 -5.67
N MET A 43 -10.30 18.04 -6.99
CA MET A 43 -9.17 18.38 -7.88
C MET A 43 -9.56 19.54 -8.79
N ALA A 44 -8.66 20.51 -8.90
CA ALA A 44 -8.74 21.57 -9.90
C ALA A 44 -8.06 21.10 -11.20
N ASP A 45 -8.49 21.65 -12.34
CA ASP A 45 -7.79 21.44 -13.61
C ASP A 45 -6.34 21.94 -13.51
N VAL A 46 -5.42 21.22 -14.17
CA VAL A 46 -4.00 21.52 -14.14
C VAL A 46 -3.55 21.94 -15.55
N ASP A 47 -2.86 23.07 -15.65
CA ASP A 47 -2.45 23.66 -16.93
C ASP A 47 -1.02 23.27 -17.32
N LEU A 48 -0.78 23.11 -18.63
CA LEU A 48 0.57 22.93 -19.16
C LEU A 48 1.33 24.26 -19.22
N ASN A 49 2.64 24.18 -19.03
CA ASN A 49 3.55 25.27 -19.30
C ASN A 49 3.55 25.63 -20.79
N SER A 50 3.71 26.92 -21.10
CA SER A 50 3.70 27.39 -22.49
C SER A 50 4.80 26.72 -23.31
N GLY A 51 4.41 26.00 -24.37
CA GLY A 51 5.34 25.31 -25.27
C GLY A 51 5.89 23.98 -24.73
N ALA A 52 5.38 23.46 -23.62
CA ALA A 52 5.76 22.16 -23.09
C ALA A 52 4.89 21.02 -23.67
N ASP A 53 5.51 19.86 -23.89
CA ASP A 53 4.81 18.62 -24.27
C ASP A 53 4.29 17.89 -23.02
N VAL A 54 3.34 16.97 -23.22
CA VAL A 54 2.85 16.07 -22.16
C VAL A 54 3.95 15.10 -21.71
N ALA A 55 4.02 14.83 -20.41
CA ALA A 55 4.96 13.88 -19.84
C ALA A 55 4.32 12.49 -19.75
N SER A 56 5.09 11.44 -20.04
CA SER A 56 4.64 10.05 -19.83
C SER A 56 4.77 9.64 -18.36
N VAL A 57 4.00 10.28 -17.49
CA VAL A 57 4.09 10.11 -16.03
C VAL A 57 3.75 8.70 -15.60
N ALA A 58 2.88 8.00 -16.33
CA ALA A 58 2.58 6.58 -16.07
C ALA A 58 3.82 5.66 -16.10
N SER A 59 4.87 6.06 -16.82
CA SER A 59 6.15 5.32 -16.87
C SER A 59 7.18 5.76 -15.82
N PHE A 60 6.87 6.78 -15.02
CA PHE A 60 7.77 7.21 -13.96
C PHE A 60 7.78 6.17 -12.83
N ASP A 61 8.96 5.96 -12.26
CA ASP A 61 9.15 5.12 -11.10
C ASP A 61 9.73 5.93 -9.93
N ILE A 62 9.32 5.60 -8.70
CA ILE A 62 9.98 6.06 -7.47
C ILE A 62 10.59 4.83 -6.81
N ALA A 63 11.93 4.78 -6.74
CA ALA A 63 12.68 3.63 -6.24
C ALA A 63 12.29 2.29 -6.92
N GLY A 64 12.00 2.31 -8.22
CA GLY A 64 11.57 1.13 -8.99
C GLY A 64 10.07 0.83 -8.91
N ILE A 65 9.28 1.57 -8.12
CA ILE A 65 7.83 1.40 -8.02
C ILE A 65 7.13 2.29 -9.03
N MET A 66 6.31 1.70 -9.89
CA MET A 66 5.53 2.39 -10.92
C MET A 66 4.04 2.30 -10.63
N LEU A 67 3.27 3.24 -11.20
CA LEU A 67 1.81 3.18 -11.18
C LEU A 67 1.31 1.90 -11.89
N GLY A 68 0.26 1.28 -11.33
CA GLY A 68 -0.36 0.07 -11.86
C GLY A 68 0.38 -1.24 -11.57
N MET A 69 1.56 -1.18 -10.94
CA MET A 69 2.29 -2.35 -10.45
C MET A 69 1.44 -3.13 -9.44
N SER A 70 1.50 -4.47 -9.46
CA SER A 70 0.73 -5.28 -8.51
C SER A 70 1.36 -5.28 -7.13
N PHE A 71 0.57 -5.49 -6.08
CA PHE A 71 1.09 -5.68 -4.73
C PHE A 71 2.13 -6.80 -4.66
N ASP A 72 1.93 -7.91 -5.36
CA ASP A 72 2.85 -9.06 -5.36
C ASP A 72 4.23 -8.70 -5.96
N ASP A 73 4.26 -7.86 -7.00
CA ASP A 73 5.49 -7.38 -7.61
C ASP A 73 6.24 -6.44 -6.66
N VAL A 74 5.53 -5.48 -6.05
CA VAL A 74 6.10 -4.56 -5.06
C VAL A 74 6.61 -5.34 -3.85
N TYR A 75 5.84 -6.32 -3.37
CA TYR A 75 6.23 -7.20 -2.27
C TYR A 75 7.51 -7.98 -2.62
N THR A 76 7.60 -8.52 -3.84
CA THR A 76 8.79 -9.23 -4.30
C THR A 76 10.02 -8.32 -4.31
N LEU A 77 9.87 -7.11 -4.83
CA LEU A 77 10.95 -6.12 -4.93
C LEU A 77 11.58 -5.81 -3.56
N PHE A 78 10.77 -5.60 -2.51
CA PHE A 78 11.29 -5.16 -1.20
C PHE A 78 11.50 -6.28 -0.19
N PHE A 79 10.70 -7.34 -0.22
CA PHE A 79 10.78 -8.42 0.78
C PHE A 79 11.67 -9.58 0.32
N ARG A 80 11.83 -9.80 -0.99
CA ARG A 80 12.63 -10.92 -1.52
C ARG A 80 13.98 -10.47 -2.05
N GLU A 81 14.00 -9.41 -2.86
CA GLU A 81 15.24 -8.96 -3.52
C GLU A 81 16.13 -8.07 -2.65
N ARG A 82 15.60 -7.58 -1.51
CA ARG A 82 16.29 -6.71 -0.54
C ARG A 82 16.88 -5.47 -1.22
N GLY A 83 15.98 -4.61 -1.71
CA GLY A 83 16.34 -3.30 -2.27
C GLY A 83 16.92 -2.31 -1.27
N LEU A 84 17.14 -1.07 -1.73
CA LEU A 84 17.67 0.02 -0.89
C LEU A 84 16.75 0.45 0.26
N TYR A 85 15.48 0.09 0.18
CA TYR A 85 14.46 0.35 1.19
C TYR A 85 14.02 -0.96 1.82
N SER A 86 13.81 -0.95 3.13
CA SER A 86 13.25 -2.06 3.90
C SER A 86 11.83 -1.74 4.34
N PRO A 87 10.95 -2.74 4.46
CA PRO A 87 9.69 -2.60 5.19
C PRO A 87 9.94 -2.10 6.61
N ARG A 88 9.07 -1.21 7.12
CA ARG A 88 9.18 -0.75 8.52
C ARG A 88 9.08 -1.91 9.52
N GLU A 89 9.69 -1.76 10.69
CA GLU A 89 9.58 -2.76 11.77
C GLU A 89 8.14 -2.97 12.24
N LYS A 90 7.31 -1.94 12.19
CA LYS A 90 5.90 -1.96 12.62
C LYS A 90 5.04 -1.27 11.59
N ASN A 91 3.82 -1.79 11.41
CA ASN A 91 2.82 -1.23 10.50
C ASN A 91 3.40 -1.04 9.09
N SER A 92 4.24 -1.99 8.65
CA SER A 92 4.82 -1.97 7.31
C SER A 92 3.74 -2.12 6.25
N ILE A 93 2.72 -2.94 6.51
CA ILE A 93 1.57 -3.06 5.64
C ILE A 93 0.33 -2.66 6.44
N ILE A 94 -0.46 -1.78 5.85
CA ILE A 94 -1.76 -1.38 6.37
C ILE A 94 -2.82 -2.11 5.56
N TYR A 95 -3.66 -2.89 6.23
CA TYR A 95 -4.80 -3.54 5.62
C TYR A 95 -6.07 -2.74 5.87
N THR A 96 -6.96 -2.71 4.88
CA THR A 96 -8.25 -2.03 5.03
C THR A 96 -9.37 -2.75 4.29
N ILE A 97 -10.58 -2.25 4.53
CA ILE A 97 -11.81 -2.60 3.85
C ILE A 97 -12.58 -1.30 3.56
N HIS A 98 -13.23 -1.24 2.40
CA HIS A 98 -14.05 -0.08 2.04
C HIS A 98 -15.24 0.09 3.01
N PRO A 99 -15.64 1.33 3.40
CA PRO A 99 -16.65 1.55 4.44
C PRO A 99 -18.01 0.92 4.14
N ASP A 100 -18.50 1.01 2.90
CA ASP A 100 -19.77 0.37 2.51
C ASP A 100 -19.76 -1.15 2.73
N TRP A 101 -18.62 -1.80 2.51
CA TRP A 101 -18.47 -3.22 2.82
C TRP A 101 -18.46 -3.47 4.33
N LYS A 102 -17.79 -2.61 5.12
CA LYS A 102 -17.81 -2.69 6.58
C LYS A 102 -19.23 -2.65 7.13
N TYR A 103 -20.10 -1.75 6.62
CA TYR A 103 -21.51 -1.67 7.03
C TYR A 103 -22.32 -2.92 6.65
N ASN A 104 -22.10 -3.46 5.46
CA ASN A 104 -22.77 -4.71 5.04
C ASN A 104 -22.42 -5.90 5.93
N LEU A 105 -21.15 -5.98 6.36
CA LEU A 105 -20.65 -7.04 7.22
C LEU A 105 -21.11 -6.84 8.68
N ASP A 106 -21.13 -5.59 9.16
CA ASP A 106 -21.68 -5.25 10.48
C ASP A 106 -23.13 -5.72 10.61
N TYR A 107 -23.97 -5.39 9.62
CA TYR A 107 -25.37 -5.83 9.59
C TYR A 107 -25.50 -7.36 9.62
N GLU A 108 -24.65 -8.07 8.86
CA GLU A 108 -24.65 -9.53 8.82
C GLU A 108 -24.24 -10.16 10.15
N CYS A 109 -23.19 -9.65 10.77
CA CYS A 109 -22.71 -10.12 12.07
C CYS A 109 -23.76 -9.89 13.16
N ARG A 110 -24.46 -8.75 13.13
CA ARG A 110 -25.59 -8.46 14.04
C ARG A 110 -26.77 -9.40 13.79
N GLY A 111 -27.08 -9.69 12.52
CA GLY A 111 -28.10 -10.68 12.16
C GLY A 111 -27.77 -12.10 12.65
N GLY A 112 -26.48 -12.42 12.80
CA GLY A 112 -25.99 -13.64 13.43
C GLY A 112 -26.00 -13.64 14.97
N GLY A 113 -26.46 -12.57 15.61
CA GLY A 113 -26.56 -12.45 17.08
C GLY A 113 -25.35 -11.79 17.76
N THR A 114 -24.33 -11.36 17.01
CA THR A 114 -23.15 -10.68 17.57
C THR A 114 -23.44 -9.21 17.84
N VAL A 115 -23.48 -8.80 19.11
CA VAL A 115 -23.78 -7.41 19.51
C VAL A 115 -22.66 -6.75 20.32
N ILE A 116 -21.73 -7.53 20.86
CA ILE A 116 -20.60 -7.03 21.64
C ILE A 116 -19.59 -6.39 20.68
N PRO A 117 -19.17 -5.12 20.87
CA PRO A 117 -18.32 -4.41 19.91
C PRO A 117 -17.04 -5.16 19.51
N ALA A 118 -16.31 -5.72 20.48
CA ALA A 118 -15.07 -6.45 20.21
C ALA A 118 -15.29 -7.77 19.43
N GLU A 119 -16.42 -8.45 19.66
CA GLU A 119 -16.77 -9.66 18.92
C GLU A 119 -17.28 -9.34 17.52
N LEU A 120 -17.98 -8.20 17.39
CA LEU A 120 -18.50 -7.68 16.14
C LEU A 120 -17.35 -7.31 15.20
N GLU A 121 -16.35 -6.60 15.70
CA GLU A 121 -15.14 -6.27 14.94
C GLU A 121 -14.40 -7.52 14.48
N LYS A 122 -14.24 -8.53 15.36
CA LYS A 122 -13.67 -9.83 14.99
C LYS A 122 -14.50 -10.53 13.91
N CYS A 123 -15.82 -10.50 14.01
CA CYS A 123 -16.71 -11.08 13.01
C CYS A 123 -16.57 -10.37 11.66
N ILE A 124 -16.59 -9.04 11.64
CA ILE A 124 -16.41 -8.22 10.43
C ILE A 124 -15.07 -8.54 9.77
N ASN A 125 -13.97 -8.50 10.52
CA ASN A 125 -12.63 -8.77 10.00
C ASN A 125 -12.49 -10.21 9.49
N SER A 126 -13.10 -11.18 10.18
CA SER A 126 -13.12 -12.58 9.74
C SER A 126 -13.88 -12.75 8.42
N LEU A 127 -15.08 -12.16 8.30
CA LEU A 127 -15.87 -12.20 7.06
C LEU A 127 -15.16 -11.47 5.92
N ALA A 128 -14.57 -10.30 6.19
CA ALA A 128 -13.81 -9.52 5.23
C ALA A 128 -12.64 -10.31 4.67
N ARG A 129 -11.87 -10.97 5.55
CA ARG A 129 -10.75 -11.83 5.14
C ARG A 129 -11.21 -13.01 4.31
N ASN A 130 -12.24 -13.73 4.77
CA ASN A 130 -12.75 -14.91 4.08
C ASN A 130 -13.35 -14.59 2.70
N ARG A 131 -13.84 -13.36 2.51
CA ARG A 131 -14.41 -12.88 1.25
C ARG A 131 -13.41 -12.14 0.36
N GLY A 132 -12.16 -12.01 0.78
CA GLY A 132 -11.15 -11.23 0.05
C GLY A 132 -11.49 -9.74 -0.06
N LEU A 133 -12.25 -9.20 0.89
CA LEU A 133 -12.58 -7.77 0.97
C LEU A 133 -11.52 -6.97 1.72
N LEU A 134 -10.71 -7.65 2.54
CA LEU A 134 -9.55 -7.07 3.19
C LEU A 134 -8.37 -7.06 2.21
N TYR A 135 -7.75 -5.90 2.00
CA TYR A 135 -6.63 -5.73 1.07
C TYR A 135 -5.53 -4.86 1.69
N ALA A 136 -4.29 -5.03 1.23
CA ALA A 136 -3.19 -4.15 1.62
C ALA A 136 -3.40 -2.79 0.95
N SER A 137 -3.79 -1.77 1.71
CA SER A 137 -4.00 -0.42 1.18
C SER A 137 -2.73 0.39 1.14
N GLU A 138 -1.81 0.15 2.08
CA GLU A 138 -0.55 0.88 2.16
C GLU A 138 0.62 -0.06 2.46
N LEU A 139 1.77 0.23 1.85
CA LEU A 139 3.07 -0.35 2.21
C LEU A 139 4.02 0.79 2.58
N HIS A 140 4.52 0.75 3.81
CA HIS A 140 5.42 1.73 4.39
C HIS A 140 6.84 1.17 4.41
N LEU A 141 7.71 1.86 3.68
CA LEU A 141 9.12 1.54 3.53
C LEU A 141 9.97 2.64 4.16
N VAL A 142 11.14 2.26 4.62
CA VAL A 142 12.15 3.15 5.18
C VAL A 142 13.53 2.76 4.69
N ARG A 143 14.40 3.74 4.53
CA ARG A 143 15.82 3.50 4.36
C ARG A 143 16.53 3.83 5.65
N GLU A 144 16.88 2.80 6.41
CA GLU A 144 17.39 2.91 7.79
C GLU A 144 18.59 3.85 7.93
N ASN A 145 19.47 3.91 6.92
CA ASN A 145 20.67 4.75 6.97
C ASN A 145 20.41 6.25 6.77
N THR A 146 19.35 6.61 6.05
CA THR A 146 19.08 8.00 5.64
C THR A 146 17.80 8.56 6.24
N GLY A 147 16.92 7.71 6.79
CA GLY A 147 15.61 8.13 7.27
C GLY A 147 14.59 8.39 6.15
N GLU A 148 14.97 8.22 4.88
CA GLU A 148 14.06 8.37 3.74
C GLU A 148 12.91 7.36 3.84
N THR A 149 11.70 7.79 3.52
CA THR A 149 10.51 6.95 3.59
C THR A 149 9.78 6.91 2.26
N ILE A 150 9.15 5.78 1.98
CA ILE A 150 8.23 5.63 0.85
C ILE A 150 6.93 5.03 1.39
N VAL A 151 5.80 5.62 1.00
CA VAL A 151 4.48 5.04 1.24
C VAL A 151 3.87 4.73 -0.12
N VAL A 152 3.58 3.46 -0.35
CA VAL A 152 2.93 2.95 -1.56
C VAL A 152 1.47 2.69 -1.24
N TYR A 153 0.56 3.26 -2.02
CA TYR A 153 -0.88 3.05 -1.86
C TYR A 153 -1.41 2.17 -2.99
N PHE A 154 -2.25 1.22 -2.61
CA PHE A 154 -2.85 0.26 -3.53
C PHE A 154 -4.36 0.39 -3.56
N THR A 155 -4.93 0.10 -4.72
CA THR A 155 -6.36 -0.06 -4.87
C THR A 155 -6.86 -1.30 -4.14
N SER A 156 -8.17 -1.46 -4.03
CA SER A 156 -8.75 -2.67 -3.46
C SER A 156 -8.57 -3.91 -4.33
N ASN A 157 -8.94 -5.07 -3.78
CA ASN A 157 -9.03 -6.33 -4.52
C ASN A 157 -10.09 -6.29 -5.65
N ALA A 158 -11.03 -5.33 -5.65
CA ALA A 158 -11.99 -5.15 -6.75
C ALA A 158 -11.32 -4.65 -8.05
N THR A 159 -10.09 -4.12 -7.97
CA THR A 159 -9.29 -3.67 -9.12
C THR A 159 -7.86 -4.22 -9.08
N ASP A 160 -7.72 -5.45 -8.59
CA ASP A 160 -6.47 -6.23 -8.58
C ASP A 160 -5.35 -5.70 -7.67
N ASN A 161 -5.66 -4.90 -6.64
CA ASN A 161 -4.70 -4.41 -5.65
C ASN A 161 -3.41 -3.84 -6.27
N ARG A 162 -3.60 -2.80 -7.09
CA ARG A 162 -2.54 -2.17 -7.88
C ARG A 162 -2.14 -0.82 -7.31
N VAL A 163 -0.88 -0.46 -7.48
CA VAL A 163 -0.35 0.84 -7.07
C VAL A 163 -1.12 1.96 -7.79
N TYR A 164 -1.68 2.90 -7.03
CA TYR A 164 -2.27 4.13 -7.56
C TYR A 164 -1.57 5.39 -7.05
N ARG A 165 -0.78 5.29 -5.97
CA ARG A 165 -0.01 6.42 -5.45
C ARG A 165 1.29 5.95 -4.81
N VAL A 166 2.35 6.72 -4.99
CA VAL A 166 3.64 6.52 -4.32
C VAL A 166 4.11 7.86 -3.79
N VAL A 167 4.28 7.95 -2.47
CA VAL A 167 4.79 9.14 -1.79
C VAL A 167 6.19 8.83 -1.27
N TYR A 168 7.19 9.54 -1.78
CA TYR A 168 8.54 9.54 -1.23
C TYR A 168 8.76 10.79 -0.39
N ASN A 169 9.42 10.64 0.75
CA ASN A 169 9.79 11.75 1.62
C ASN A 169 11.22 11.57 2.13
N ASN A 170 11.98 12.66 2.10
CA ASN A 170 13.35 12.75 2.54
C ASN A 170 13.49 13.70 3.74
N ASP A 171 14.53 13.49 4.55
CA ASP A 171 14.91 14.28 5.74
C ASP A 171 15.38 15.71 5.43
N VAL A 172 15.19 16.20 4.20
CA VAL A 172 15.83 17.43 3.69
C VAL A 172 15.53 18.64 4.57
N ASN A 173 14.40 18.63 5.27
CA ASN A 173 13.95 19.71 6.16
C ASN A 173 14.35 19.53 7.64
N GLU A 174 14.96 18.40 8.03
CA GLU A 174 15.19 18.04 9.44
C GLU A 174 16.51 18.57 10.04
N ILE A 175 17.26 19.41 9.31
CA ILE A 175 18.44 20.06 9.90
C ILE A 175 17.96 21.10 10.91
N GLU A 176 18.08 20.80 12.21
CA GLU A 176 17.69 21.74 13.27
C GLU A 176 18.70 22.90 13.42
N GLY A 177 18.18 24.11 13.56
CA GLY A 177 18.97 25.31 13.84
C GLY A 177 18.74 26.44 12.83
N ALA A 178 18.70 27.68 13.35
CA ALA A 178 18.44 28.90 12.57
C ALA A 178 19.73 29.67 12.22
N ALA A 179 20.91 29.14 12.54
CA ALA A 179 22.16 29.77 12.15
C ALA A 179 22.37 29.64 10.63
N GLU A 180 23.01 30.65 10.02
CA GLU A 180 23.26 30.73 8.57
C GLU A 180 23.87 29.45 7.98
N LYS A 181 24.74 28.78 8.74
CA LYS A 181 25.31 27.48 8.34
C LYS A 181 24.24 26.41 8.10
N PHE A 182 23.26 26.30 8.98
CA PHE A 182 22.20 25.29 8.91
C PHE A 182 21.20 25.62 7.80
N GLU A 183 20.86 26.90 7.63
CA GLU A 183 20.06 27.36 6.47
C GLU A 183 20.73 26.97 5.16
N LYS A 184 22.01 27.30 5.00
CA LYS A 184 22.77 26.97 3.79
C LYS A 184 22.87 25.46 3.55
N GLN A 185 22.95 24.66 4.60
CA GLN A 185 22.95 23.20 4.47
C GLN A 185 21.58 22.68 3.98
N ARG A 186 20.46 23.24 4.48
CA ARG A 186 19.12 22.91 3.98
C ARG A 186 18.95 23.31 2.52
N GLU A 187 19.30 24.53 2.16
CA GLU A 187 19.24 25.02 0.78
C GLU A 187 20.03 24.12 -0.18
N ASN A 188 21.25 23.74 0.20
CA ASN A 188 22.07 22.84 -0.61
C ASN A 188 21.44 21.45 -0.77
N LYS A 189 20.83 20.89 0.29
CA LYS A 189 20.11 19.60 0.21
C LYS A 189 18.89 19.72 -0.71
N ILE A 190 18.10 20.79 -0.59
CA ILE A 190 16.93 21.05 -1.45
C ILE A 190 17.37 21.16 -2.91
N LEU A 191 18.43 21.90 -3.19
CA LEU A 191 18.96 22.06 -4.55
C LEU A 191 19.47 20.73 -5.12
N ALA A 192 20.21 19.94 -4.33
CA ALA A 192 20.68 18.63 -4.77
C ALA A 192 19.52 17.65 -5.04
N PHE A 193 18.52 17.63 -4.16
CA PHE A 193 17.29 16.87 -4.37
C PHE A 193 16.62 17.28 -5.69
N TRP A 194 16.41 18.59 -5.89
CA TRP A 194 15.77 19.10 -7.09
C TRP A 194 16.55 18.76 -8.37
N GLN A 195 17.87 18.86 -8.34
CA GLN A 195 18.73 18.45 -9.45
C GLN A 195 18.55 16.97 -9.79
N HIS A 196 18.54 16.08 -8.80
CA HIS A 196 18.30 14.66 -9.04
C HIS A 196 16.90 14.37 -9.62
N VAL A 197 15.87 15.12 -9.19
CA VAL A 197 14.52 15.01 -9.76
C VAL A 197 14.52 15.44 -11.23
N LEU A 198 15.13 16.59 -11.54
CA LEU A 198 15.25 17.08 -12.92
C LEU A 198 16.08 16.16 -13.82
N ASP A 199 17.17 15.58 -13.30
CA ASP A 199 18.00 14.64 -14.03
C ASP A 199 17.23 13.36 -14.37
N LYS A 200 16.33 12.92 -13.47
CA LYS A 200 15.54 11.70 -13.64
C LYS A 200 14.31 11.90 -14.53
N TYR A 201 13.54 12.96 -14.29
CA TYR A 201 12.22 13.15 -14.92
C TYR A 201 12.18 14.28 -15.94
N GLY A 202 13.28 15.01 -16.13
CA GLY A 202 13.33 16.20 -16.96
C GLY A 202 12.68 17.41 -16.29
N ALA A 203 12.55 18.51 -17.03
CA ALA A 203 11.88 19.72 -16.51
C ALA A 203 10.36 19.50 -16.33
N PRO A 204 9.75 20.08 -15.29
CA PRO A 204 8.30 20.11 -15.12
C PRO A 204 7.59 20.68 -16.35
N ASN A 205 6.55 19.98 -16.81
CA ASN A 205 5.73 20.44 -17.93
C ASN A 205 4.47 21.20 -17.47
N SER A 206 4.26 21.32 -16.16
CA SER A 206 3.20 22.10 -15.55
C SER A 206 3.70 22.79 -14.29
N GLY A 207 3.41 24.09 -14.14
CA GLY A 207 3.88 24.89 -13.02
C GLY A 207 5.40 24.82 -12.84
N THR A 208 5.84 24.87 -11.59
CA THR A 208 7.27 24.85 -11.23
C THR A 208 7.80 23.48 -10.82
N ASP A 209 6.90 22.52 -10.63
CA ASP A 209 7.12 21.33 -9.81
C ASP A 209 6.19 20.16 -10.16
N HIS A 210 5.42 20.26 -11.25
CA HIS A 210 4.46 19.23 -11.67
C HIS A 210 4.82 18.62 -13.03
N TRP A 211 4.64 17.31 -13.13
CA TRP A 211 4.60 16.59 -14.40
C TRP A 211 3.21 15.99 -14.57
N ILE A 212 2.57 16.29 -15.69
CA ILE A 212 1.22 15.83 -15.99
C ILE A 212 1.18 15.12 -17.34
N SER A 213 0.40 14.03 -17.41
CA SER A 213 0.14 13.30 -18.66
C SER A 213 -0.96 13.93 -19.52
N SER A 214 -1.86 14.70 -18.91
CA SER A 214 -2.79 15.57 -19.60
C SER A 214 -3.29 16.66 -18.65
N THR A 215 -4.14 17.57 -19.14
CA THR A 215 -4.81 18.57 -18.30
C THR A 215 -5.96 17.99 -17.46
N ASN A 216 -6.28 16.70 -17.63
CA ASN A 216 -7.24 15.99 -16.82
C ASN A 216 -6.61 15.61 -15.48
N SER A 217 -7.16 16.12 -14.38
CA SER A 217 -6.66 15.86 -13.02
C SER A 217 -6.84 14.40 -12.55
N TYR A 218 -7.57 13.58 -13.31
CA TYR A 218 -7.62 12.13 -13.09
C TYR A 218 -6.43 11.38 -13.67
N ASP A 219 -5.71 11.96 -14.64
CA ASP A 219 -4.60 11.28 -15.28
C ASP A 219 -3.35 11.28 -14.38
N PRO A 220 -2.40 10.38 -14.63
CA PRO A 220 -1.16 10.30 -13.88
C PRO A 220 -0.42 11.64 -13.77
N MET A 221 -0.03 11.98 -12.55
CA MET A 221 0.76 13.18 -12.24
C MET A 221 1.86 12.86 -11.22
N LEU A 222 2.97 13.58 -11.35
CA LEU A 222 4.05 13.62 -10.37
C LEU A 222 4.13 15.05 -9.85
N ILE A 223 4.11 15.21 -8.53
CA ILE A 223 4.31 16.50 -7.87
C ILE A 223 5.55 16.41 -7.00
N ALA A 224 6.43 17.39 -7.13
CA ALA A 224 7.58 17.53 -6.25
C ALA A 224 7.33 18.62 -5.21
N TYR A 225 7.64 18.31 -3.96
CA TYR A 225 7.66 19.28 -2.86
C TYR A 225 9.07 19.34 -2.27
N TYR A 226 9.30 20.23 -1.31
CA TYR A 226 10.57 20.37 -0.60
C TYR A 226 11.03 19.06 0.08
N GLY A 227 11.78 18.22 -0.67
CA GLY A 227 12.27 16.93 -0.21
C GLY A 227 11.29 15.76 -0.39
N ALA A 228 10.20 15.92 -1.14
CA ALA A 228 9.20 14.87 -1.32
C ALA A 228 8.73 14.76 -2.78
N LEU A 229 8.28 13.57 -3.16
CA LEU A 229 7.66 13.28 -4.46
C LEU A 229 6.32 12.58 -4.22
N ASP A 230 5.30 12.97 -4.96
CA ASP A 230 3.98 12.34 -4.96
C ASP A 230 3.59 11.95 -6.38
N LEU A 231 3.70 10.67 -6.69
CA LEU A 231 3.29 10.08 -7.96
C LEU A 231 1.91 9.47 -7.79
N VAL A 232 0.91 9.93 -8.54
CA VAL A 232 -0.50 9.52 -8.33
C VAL A 232 -1.27 9.34 -9.64
N ASP A 233 -2.18 8.36 -9.65
CA ASP A 233 -3.18 8.05 -10.68
C ASP A 233 -4.58 8.13 -10.03
N ASN A 234 -5.16 9.34 -10.04
CA ASN A 234 -6.47 9.60 -9.41
C ASN A 234 -7.61 8.86 -10.12
N GLY A 235 -7.51 8.66 -11.44
CA GLY A 235 -8.49 7.94 -12.25
C GLY A 235 -8.59 6.48 -11.83
N ARG A 236 -7.46 5.84 -11.54
CA ARG A 236 -7.42 4.47 -10.99
C ARG A 236 -8.05 4.40 -9.60
N ASN A 237 -7.75 5.33 -8.71
CA ASN A 237 -8.35 5.38 -7.39
C ASN A 237 -9.88 5.59 -7.47
N ALA A 238 -10.33 6.58 -8.23
CA ALA A 238 -11.75 6.86 -8.42
C ALA A 238 -12.51 5.65 -9.01
N SER A 239 -11.92 4.97 -9.98
CA SER A 239 -12.50 3.76 -10.58
C SER A 239 -12.63 2.61 -9.56
N ASP A 240 -11.66 2.46 -8.66
CA ASP A 240 -11.69 1.47 -7.58
C ASP A 240 -12.78 1.78 -6.54
N LEU A 241 -12.88 3.05 -6.12
CA LEU A 241 -13.92 3.50 -5.19
C LEU A 241 -15.32 3.23 -5.75
N VAL A 242 -15.58 3.60 -7.00
CA VAL A 242 -16.88 3.38 -7.66
C VAL A 242 -17.22 1.89 -7.70
N LYS A 243 -16.25 1.03 -8.05
CA LYS A 243 -16.46 -0.43 -8.09
C LYS A 243 -16.77 -0.99 -6.70
N ASN A 244 -16.04 -0.58 -5.67
CA ASN A 244 -16.31 -1.04 -4.30
C ASN A 244 -17.71 -0.64 -3.82
N ILE A 245 -18.08 0.62 -4.02
CA ILE A 245 -19.40 1.15 -3.66
C ILE A 245 -20.49 0.36 -4.39
N GLN A 246 -20.34 0.15 -5.70
CA GLN A 246 -21.33 -0.58 -6.49
C GLN A 246 -21.46 -2.03 -6.01
N SER A 247 -20.34 -2.75 -5.84
CA SER A 247 -20.36 -4.15 -5.38
C SER A 247 -20.93 -4.29 -3.97
N ALA A 248 -20.62 -3.36 -3.06
CA ALA A 248 -21.20 -3.35 -1.73
C ALA A 248 -22.72 -3.10 -1.80
N ARG A 249 -23.19 -2.13 -2.58
CA ARG A 249 -24.63 -1.85 -2.72
C ARG A 249 -25.40 -3.01 -3.34
N GLU A 250 -24.82 -3.68 -4.34
CA GLU A 250 -25.40 -4.88 -4.95
C GLU A 250 -25.48 -6.03 -3.93
N ASN A 251 -24.41 -6.26 -3.17
CA ASN A 251 -24.40 -7.25 -2.09
C ASN A 251 -25.48 -6.95 -1.04
N PHE A 252 -25.62 -5.69 -0.64
CA PHE A 252 -26.65 -5.26 0.29
C PHE A 252 -28.03 -5.58 -0.31
N ARG A 253 -28.36 -5.09 -1.51
CA ARG A 253 -29.68 -5.30 -2.13
C ARG A 253 -30.08 -6.78 -2.31
N ALA A 254 -29.12 -7.67 -2.46
CA ALA A 254 -29.37 -9.10 -2.62
C ALA A 254 -29.82 -9.81 -1.33
N LYS A 255 -29.65 -9.18 -0.15
CA LYS A 255 -30.02 -9.79 1.14
C LYS A 255 -31.52 -9.63 1.42
N PRO A 256 -32.19 -10.63 2.00
CA PRO A 256 -33.57 -10.52 2.42
C PRO A 256 -33.68 -9.63 3.67
N TYR A 257 -34.14 -8.39 3.49
CA TYR A 257 -34.44 -7.48 4.61
C TYR A 257 -35.85 -7.77 5.15
N ALA A 258 -35.94 -8.10 6.43
CA ALA A 258 -37.19 -8.00 7.17
C ALA A 258 -37.28 -6.57 7.70
N PHE A 259 -38.24 -5.79 7.20
CA PHE A 259 -38.62 -4.49 7.76
C PHE A 259 -39.61 -4.68 8.89
#